data_AF-A0A397FH92-F1
#
_entry.id   AF-A0A397FH92-F1
#
_cell.length_a   1.000
_cell.length_b   1.000
_cell.length_c   1.000
_cell.angle_alpha   90.00
_cell.angle_beta   90.00
_cell.angle_gamma   90.00
#
_symmetry.space_group_name_H-M   'P 1'
#
loop_
_entity.id
_entity.type
_entity.pdbx_description
1 polymer ?
#
loop_
_entity_poly.entity_id
_entity_poly.type
_entity_poly.pdbx_seq_one_letter_code
_entity_poly.pdbx_strand_id
1 'polypeptide(L)'
;MGDSPRRLEISHSSSFTGLPGGDNPDEFVARFQTTKLSWKGKYERIFALSATRFCTIDPKDFDVTNSWSYQSFVSFELDLNDDHVFTLVLVGPKKEEQLKLRYKYRAYLLTEFLRLHTANAQTTSQPPPPLQCKATKLTRLGMERECILEIAPDGLVYKEVLPTSQSAAVLERFPYTDIDHITPVSNSTTGCVVGYYGRQSVFFTTDRSFLFGNMDKAAARVGLRLATRGKLTLEQVAADKPILDVAECIVQFPVQKFSRRHE
;
A
#
# COMPACT_ATOMS: atom_id res chain seq x y z
N MET A 1 -16.35 -51.75 -23.60
CA MET A 1 -16.82 -51.31 -22.27
C MET A 1 -15.60 -50.99 -21.44
N GLY A 2 -15.22 -49.71 -21.41
CA GLY A 2 -14.06 -49.23 -20.67
C GLY A 2 -14.50 -47.99 -19.90
N ASP A 3 -14.36 -48.05 -18.57
CA ASP A 3 -14.81 -47.05 -17.61
C ASP A 3 -14.11 -45.71 -17.81
N SER A 4 -14.90 -44.65 -17.96
CA SER A 4 -14.47 -43.25 -17.85
C SER A 4 -14.24 -42.89 -16.38
N PRO A 5 -13.11 -42.26 -16.01
CA PRO A 5 -12.94 -41.77 -14.66
C PRO A 5 -13.80 -40.53 -14.42
N ARG A 6 -14.65 -40.61 -13.39
CA ARG A 6 -15.57 -39.55 -12.94
C ARG A 6 -14.79 -38.29 -12.59
N ARG A 7 -15.23 -37.17 -13.18
CA ARG A 7 -14.87 -35.81 -12.81
C ARG A 7 -15.27 -35.57 -11.35
N LEU A 8 -14.29 -35.34 -10.48
CA LEU A 8 -14.50 -34.83 -9.13
C LEU A 8 -14.97 -33.37 -9.25
N GLU A 9 -16.27 -33.15 -9.13
CA GLU A 9 -16.82 -31.82 -8.90
C GLU A 9 -16.52 -31.41 -7.47
N ILE A 10 -15.59 -30.47 -7.30
CA ILE A 10 -15.31 -29.85 -6.01
C ILE A 10 -16.42 -28.81 -5.77
N SER A 11 -17.48 -29.26 -5.10
CA SER A 11 -18.53 -28.39 -4.57
C SER A 11 -17.98 -27.58 -3.39
N HIS A 12 -17.52 -26.35 -3.64
CA HIS A 12 -17.31 -25.38 -2.57
C HIS A 12 -18.66 -24.78 -2.17
N SER A 13 -19.48 -25.56 -1.46
CA SER A 13 -20.55 -25.04 -0.62
C SER A 13 -20.07 -25.03 0.82
N SER A 14 -19.58 -23.89 1.29
CA SER A 14 -19.46 -23.63 2.72
C SER A 14 -20.16 -22.31 3.02
N SER A 15 -21.48 -22.39 3.12
CA SER A 15 -22.28 -21.41 3.83
C SER A 15 -21.97 -21.52 5.32
N PHE A 16 -20.91 -20.84 5.75
CA PHE A 16 -20.62 -20.65 7.17
C PHE A 16 -21.37 -19.40 7.63
N THR A 17 -22.52 -19.61 8.27
CA THR A 17 -23.21 -18.58 9.04
C THR A 17 -22.40 -18.31 10.31
N GLY A 18 -21.39 -17.43 10.19
CA GLY A 18 -20.68 -16.89 11.34
C GLY A 18 -21.55 -15.89 12.09
N LEU A 19 -21.61 -16.02 13.41
CA LEU A 19 -22.18 -15.03 14.32
C LEU A 19 -21.56 -13.64 14.08
N PRO A 20 -22.31 -12.55 14.24
CA PRO A 20 -21.76 -11.20 14.10
C PRO A 20 -20.87 -10.91 15.32
N GLY A 21 -19.56 -10.90 15.10
CA GLY A 21 -18.55 -10.61 16.12
C GLY A 21 -17.80 -11.85 16.57
N GLY A 22 -16.91 -12.37 15.71
CA GLY A 22 -16.04 -13.49 16.03
C GLY A 22 -14.57 -13.08 15.94
N ASP A 23 -13.85 -13.28 17.03
CA ASP A 23 -12.39 -13.20 17.17
C ASP A 23 -11.70 -14.31 16.37
N ASN A 24 -11.93 -14.36 15.06
CA ASN A 24 -11.19 -15.25 14.19
C ASN A 24 -9.80 -14.63 13.92
N PRO A 25 -8.70 -15.23 14.39
CA PRO A 25 -7.36 -14.72 14.13
C PRO A 25 -7.03 -14.65 12.62
N ASP A 26 -7.73 -15.42 11.78
CA ASP A 26 -7.59 -15.40 10.33
C ASP A 26 -8.24 -14.16 9.67
N GLU A 27 -9.00 -13.35 10.43
CA GLU A 27 -9.56 -12.08 9.95
C GLU A 27 -8.47 -11.01 9.78
N PHE A 28 -7.36 -11.12 10.52
CA PHE A 28 -6.33 -10.09 10.56
C PHE A 28 -5.31 -10.23 9.43
N VAL A 29 -5.33 -9.25 8.52
CA VAL A 29 -4.40 -9.15 7.38
C VAL A 29 -3.02 -8.61 7.79
N ALA A 30 -2.92 -7.90 8.92
CA ALA A 30 -1.65 -7.44 9.48
C ALA A 30 -1.69 -7.36 11.01
N ARG A 31 -0.56 -7.65 11.65
CA ARG A 31 -0.40 -7.66 13.12
C ARG A 31 0.95 -7.04 13.48
N PHE A 32 0.94 -6.10 14.41
CA PHE A 32 2.12 -5.34 14.82
C PHE A 32 2.29 -5.41 16.33
N GLN A 33 3.44 -5.91 16.81
CA GLN A 33 3.78 -5.85 18.25
C GLN A 33 4.15 -4.41 18.60
N THR A 34 3.26 -3.72 19.32
CA THR A 34 3.38 -2.30 19.70
C THR A 34 3.45 -2.12 21.21
N THR A 35 3.81 -0.91 21.64
CA THR A 35 3.61 -0.47 23.03
C THR A 35 2.54 0.61 23.08
N LYS A 36 1.43 0.35 23.76
CA LYS A 36 0.41 1.37 24.07
C LYS A 36 0.93 2.28 25.17
N LEU A 37 0.93 3.59 24.90
CA LEU A 37 1.32 4.63 25.85
C LEU A 37 0.04 5.27 26.39
N SER A 38 -0.16 5.20 27.70
CA SER A 38 -1.33 5.80 28.36
C SER A 38 -0.95 6.47 29.66
N TRP A 39 -1.89 7.22 30.24
CA TRP A 39 -1.72 7.81 31.56
C TRP A 39 -1.49 6.77 32.67
N LYS A 40 -1.99 5.53 32.50
CA LYS A 40 -1.79 4.43 33.46
C LYS A 40 -0.41 3.76 33.32
N GLY A 41 0.32 4.04 32.23
CA GLY A 41 1.61 3.44 31.95
C GLY A 41 1.73 2.90 30.53
N LYS A 42 2.74 2.04 30.35
CA LYS A 42 3.13 1.42 29.08
C LYS A 42 2.70 -0.04 29.07
N TYR A 43 2.05 -0.47 27.99
CA TYR A 43 1.54 -1.84 27.85
C TYR A 43 1.94 -2.42 26.51
N GLU A 44 2.41 -3.67 26.49
CA GLU A 44 2.58 -4.39 25.22
C GLU A 44 1.19 -4.71 24.63
N ARG A 45 1.00 -4.43 23.35
CA ARG A 45 -0.25 -4.69 22.63
C ARG A 45 0.06 -5.12 21.20
N ILE A 46 -0.65 -6.12 20.71
CA ILE A 46 -0.67 -6.38 19.27
C ILE A 46 -1.70 -5.41 18.66
N PHE A 47 -1.25 -4.49 17.82
CA PHE A 47 -2.14 -3.68 16.98
C PHE A 47 -2.46 -4.49 15.73
N ALA A 48 -3.72 -4.86 15.54
CA ALA A 48 -4.13 -5.76 14.46
C ALA A 48 -5.09 -5.05 13.51
N LEU A 49 -4.90 -5.29 12.22
CA LEU A 49 -5.69 -4.74 11.13
C LEU A 49 -6.45 -5.87 10.44
N SER A 50 -7.75 -5.72 10.30
CA SER A 50 -8.58 -6.56 9.43
C SER A 50 -9.06 -5.75 8.22
N ALA A 51 -9.82 -6.40 7.34
CA ALA A 51 -10.40 -5.74 6.17
C ALA A 51 -11.38 -4.61 6.53
N THR A 52 -12.06 -4.69 7.68
CA THR A 52 -13.17 -3.78 8.04
C THR A 52 -12.98 -3.05 9.37
N ARG A 53 -12.05 -3.50 10.20
CA ARG A 53 -11.77 -2.92 11.53
C ARG A 53 -10.28 -2.98 11.88
N PHE A 54 -9.93 -2.30 12.96
CA PHE A 54 -8.64 -2.44 13.63
C PHE A 54 -8.85 -2.56 15.13
N CYS A 55 -7.92 -3.22 15.81
CA CYS A 55 -8.06 -3.49 17.24
C CYS A 55 -6.70 -3.55 17.96
N THR A 56 -6.76 -3.60 19.29
CA THR A 56 -5.60 -3.88 20.14
C THR A 56 -5.85 -5.15 20.92
N ILE A 57 -4.89 -6.06 20.90
CA ILE A 57 -4.96 -7.38 21.53
C ILE A 57 -3.91 -7.46 22.65
N ASP A 58 -4.23 -8.07 23.79
CA ASP A 58 -3.23 -8.35 24.82
C ASP A 58 -2.38 -9.56 24.40
N PRO A 59 -1.04 -9.43 24.30
CA PRO A 59 -0.19 -10.52 23.82
C PRO A 59 -0.11 -11.72 24.77
N LYS A 60 -0.65 -11.63 26.00
CA LYS A 60 -0.58 -12.72 26.98
C LYS A 60 -1.68 -13.76 26.79
N ASP A 61 -2.90 -13.31 26.59
CA ASP A 61 -4.11 -14.14 26.48
C ASP A 61 -4.74 -14.09 25.08
N PHE A 62 -4.26 -13.18 24.22
CA PHE A 62 -4.81 -12.89 22.89
C PHE A 62 -6.23 -12.33 22.90
N ASP A 63 -6.69 -11.79 24.03
CA ASP A 63 -7.99 -11.14 24.11
C ASP A 63 -7.98 -9.77 23.43
N VAL A 64 -9.02 -9.49 22.65
CA VAL A 64 -9.24 -8.17 22.06
C VAL A 64 -9.58 -7.18 23.18
N THR A 65 -8.68 -6.23 23.42
CA THR A 65 -8.84 -5.22 24.48
C THR A 65 -9.65 -4.00 24.03
N ASN A 66 -9.57 -3.63 22.75
CA ASN A 66 -10.34 -2.53 22.15
C ASN A 66 -10.47 -2.77 20.65
N SER A 67 -11.58 -2.38 20.03
CA SER A 67 -11.86 -2.57 18.60
C SER A 67 -12.59 -1.36 18.02
N TRP A 68 -12.24 -0.96 16.80
CA TRP A 68 -12.77 0.20 16.12
C TRP A 68 -13.00 -0.08 14.63
N SER A 69 -14.05 0.50 14.03
CA SER A 69 -14.20 0.52 12.57
C SER A 69 -13.28 1.58 11.95
N TYR A 70 -12.91 1.41 10.67
CA TYR A 70 -12.13 2.44 9.97
C TYR A 70 -12.85 3.79 9.88
N GLN A 71 -14.18 3.83 9.94
CA GLN A 71 -14.96 5.08 9.95
C GLN A 71 -14.77 5.91 11.23
N SER A 72 -14.30 5.29 12.31
CA SER A 72 -13.99 6.03 13.55
C SER A 72 -12.70 6.84 13.44
N PHE A 73 -11.84 6.57 12.44
CA PHE A 73 -10.56 7.26 12.30
C PHE A 73 -10.77 8.71 11.82
N VAL A 74 -10.19 9.67 12.55
CA VAL A 74 -10.25 11.10 12.23
C VAL A 74 -8.92 11.57 11.65
N SER A 75 -7.84 11.35 12.39
CA SER A 75 -6.49 11.79 12.03
C SER A 75 -5.46 11.00 12.81
N PHE A 76 -4.18 11.22 12.50
CA PHE A 76 -3.09 10.78 13.36
C PHE A 76 -2.03 11.87 13.45
N GLU A 77 -1.28 11.84 14.54
CA GLU A 77 -0.18 12.75 14.83
C GLU A 77 1.09 11.95 15.10
N LEU A 78 2.23 12.45 14.60
CA LEU A 78 3.55 11.90 14.90
C LEU A 78 4.10 12.61 16.14
N ASP A 79 4.81 11.88 17.01
CA ASP A 79 5.51 12.51 18.11
C ASP A 79 6.74 13.28 17.58
N LEU A 80 6.94 14.50 18.06
CA LEU A 80 8.03 15.37 17.60
C LEU A 80 9.39 14.95 18.16
N ASN A 81 9.41 14.15 19.24
CA ASN A 81 10.63 13.79 19.96
C ASN A 81 10.97 12.29 19.87
N ASP A 82 10.05 11.43 19.39
CA ASP A 82 10.29 10.00 19.20
C ASP A 82 9.70 9.54 17.86
N ASP A 83 10.57 9.26 16.89
CA ASP A 83 10.22 8.82 15.53
C ASP A 83 9.42 7.51 15.48
N HIS A 84 9.34 6.78 16.59
CA HIS A 84 8.58 5.54 16.70
C HIS A 84 7.18 5.74 17.29
N VAL A 85 6.85 6.93 17.79
CA VAL A 85 5.60 7.20 18.50
C VAL A 85 4.63 7.97 17.63
N PHE A 86 3.36 7.58 17.70
CA PHE A 86 2.26 8.22 17.01
C PHE A 86 0.96 8.09 17.81
N THR A 87 0.02 8.98 17.56
CA THR A 87 -1.30 8.99 18.18
C THR A 87 -2.36 8.93 17.10
N LEU A 88 -3.22 7.91 17.13
CA LEU A 88 -4.46 7.91 16.35
C LEU A 88 -5.54 8.69 17.11
N VAL A 89 -6.23 9.59 16.42
CA VAL A 89 -7.39 10.32 16.92
C VAL A 89 -8.64 9.66 16.33
N LEU A 90 -9.53 9.21 17.21
CA LEU A 90 -10.69 8.40 16.88
C LEU A 90 -11.97 9.04 17.41
N VAL A 91 -13.09 8.85 16.72
CA VAL A 91 -14.42 9.17 17.22
C VAL A 91 -14.80 8.13 18.27
N GLY A 92 -14.80 8.53 19.54
CA GLY A 92 -15.31 7.72 20.64
C GLY A 92 -16.81 7.94 20.88
N PRO A 93 -17.46 7.13 21.73
CA PRO A 93 -18.91 7.16 21.95
C PRO A 93 -19.44 8.49 22.53
N LYS A 94 -18.60 9.21 23.28
CA LYS A 94 -18.98 10.47 23.96
C LYS A 94 -18.07 11.64 23.58
N LYS A 95 -16.83 11.35 23.23
CA LYS A 95 -15.79 12.33 22.90
C LYS A 95 -14.70 11.65 22.08
N GLU A 96 -13.82 12.45 21.49
CA GLU A 96 -12.62 11.93 20.82
C GLU A 96 -11.78 11.04 21.75
N GLU A 97 -11.34 9.92 21.21
CA GLU A 97 -10.43 8.97 21.84
C GLU A 97 -9.05 9.08 21.19
N GLN A 98 -8.00 8.99 22.00
CA GLN A 98 -6.62 8.97 21.52
C GLN A 98 -5.98 7.61 21.81
N LEU A 99 -5.45 6.99 20.77
CA LEU A 99 -4.67 5.76 20.86
C LEU A 99 -3.20 6.08 20.54
N LYS A 100 -2.42 6.36 21.58
CA LYS A 100 -0.97 6.60 21.48
C LYS A 100 -0.21 5.27 21.50
N LEU A 101 0.54 4.99 20.43
CA LEU A 101 1.29 3.76 20.21
C LEU A 101 2.75 4.07 19.91
N ARG A 102 3.62 3.13 20.25
CA ARG A 102 5.03 3.09 19.83
C ARG A 102 5.31 1.84 19.00
N TYR A 103 5.96 2.01 17.85
CA TYR A 103 6.37 0.92 16.98
C TYR A 103 7.63 1.26 16.19
N LYS A 104 8.62 0.35 16.15
CA LYS A 104 9.91 0.61 15.50
C LYS A 104 9.80 0.93 14.01
N TYR A 105 8.87 0.28 13.31
CA TYR A 105 8.59 0.53 11.88
C TYR A 105 7.29 1.33 11.72
N ARG A 106 7.18 2.45 12.45
CA ARG A 106 5.99 3.32 12.51
C ARG A 106 5.42 3.64 11.12
N ALA A 107 6.27 4.06 10.18
CA ALA A 107 5.84 4.41 8.83
C ALA A 107 5.15 3.24 8.11
N TYR A 108 5.69 2.03 8.23
CA TYR A 108 5.10 0.81 7.65
C TYR A 108 3.72 0.49 8.22
N LEU A 109 3.57 0.57 9.54
CA LEU A 109 2.27 0.36 10.17
C LEU A 109 1.24 1.40 9.69
N LEU A 110 1.60 2.69 9.68
CA LEU A 110 0.69 3.75 9.24
C LEU A 110 0.34 3.65 7.75
N THR A 111 1.29 3.26 6.91
CA THR A 111 1.06 2.97 5.49
C THR A 111 0.01 1.87 5.32
N GLU A 112 0.16 0.74 6.01
CA GLU A 112 -0.82 -0.35 5.95
C GLU A 112 -2.19 0.06 6.51
N PHE A 113 -2.20 0.83 7.61
CA PHE A 113 -3.42 1.37 8.19
C PHE A 113 -4.16 2.29 7.20
N LEU A 114 -3.45 3.24 6.58
CA LEU A 114 -4.01 4.18 5.61
C LEU A 114 -4.54 3.48 4.36
N ARG A 115 -3.85 2.43 3.89
CA ARG A 115 -4.29 1.60 2.76
C ARG A 115 -5.66 0.99 3.02
N LEU A 116 -5.86 0.38 4.19
CA LEU A 116 -7.12 -0.24 4.58
C LEU A 116 -8.19 0.81 4.90
N HIS A 117 -7.83 1.91 5.55
CA HIS A 117 -8.73 3.03 5.77
C HIS A 117 -9.27 3.60 4.46
N THR A 118 -8.42 3.86 3.46
CA THR A 118 -8.85 4.38 2.15
C THR A 118 -9.76 3.40 1.41
N ALA A 119 -9.48 2.09 1.47
CA ALA A 119 -10.34 1.07 0.89
C ALA A 119 -11.75 1.06 1.51
N ASN A 120 -11.86 1.36 2.81
CA ASN A 120 -13.15 1.47 3.52
C ASN A 120 -13.80 2.86 3.38
N ALA A 121 -13.04 3.93 3.17
CA ALA A 121 -13.57 5.27 2.96
C ALA A 121 -14.28 5.43 1.61
N GLN A 122 -13.87 4.65 0.60
CA GLN A 122 -14.51 4.61 -0.72
C GLN A 122 -15.96 4.10 -0.68
N THR A 123 -16.44 3.54 0.44
CA THR A 123 -17.84 3.13 0.63
C THR A 123 -18.72 4.24 1.22
N THR A 124 -18.17 5.44 1.46
CA THR A 124 -18.92 6.60 1.99
C THR A 124 -19.44 7.48 0.85
N SER A 125 -20.50 8.25 1.11
CA SER A 125 -21.32 8.88 0.06
C SER A 125 -20.63 9.97 -0.76
N GLN A 126 -19.54 10.59 -0.28
CA GLN A 126 -18.75 11.58 -1.04
C GLN A 126 -17.26 11.60 -0.62
N PRO A 127 -16.39 10.77 -1.21
CA PRO A 127 -14.95 10.91 -1.02
C PRO A 127 -14.42 12.18 -1.71
N PRO A 128 -13.38 12.84 -1.15
CA PRO A 128 -12.73 13.95 -1.83
C PRO A 128 -12.11 13.49 -3.16
N PRO A 129 -11.97 14.39 -4.16
CA PRO A 129 -11.36 14.04 -5.43
C PRO A 129 -9.95 13.47 -5.23
N PRO A 130 -9.57 12.37 -5.91
CA PRO A 130 -8.24 11.81 -5.80
C PRO A 130 -7.21 12.80 -6.34
N LEU A 131 -6.09 12.94 -5.63
CA LEU A 131 -4.93 13.68 -6.12
C LEU A 131 -4.25 12.85 -7.20
N GLN A 132 -4.44 13.24 -8.46
CA GLN A 132 -3.93 12.46 -9.59
C GLN A 132 -3.48 13.35 -10.74
N CYS A 133 -2.51 12.89 -11.52
CA CYS A 133 -2.09 13.53 -12.77
C CYS A 133 -2.06 12.52 -13.93
N LYS A 134 -2.16 13.04 -15.16
CA LYS A 134 -1.97 12.25 -16.37
C LYS A 134 -0.48 12.05 -16.62
N ALA A 135 -0.12 10.85 -17.08
CA ALA A 135 1.25 10.49 -17.39
C ALA A 135 1.32 9.45 -18.50
N THR A 136 2.51 9.21 -19.02
CA THR A 136 2.83 7.99 -19.78
C THR A 136 3.87 7.17 -19.03
N LYS A 137 3.76 5.84 -19.06
CA LYS A 137 4.76 4.91 -18.52
C LYS A 137 5.61 4.37 -19.66
N LEU A 138 6.93 4.42 -19.52
CA LEU A 138 7.84 3.75 -20.45
C LEU A 138 7.80 2.24 -20.18
N THR A 139 7.35 1.47 -21.16
CA THR A 139 7.32 0.01 -21.07
C THR A 139 8.70 -0.60 -21.25
N ARG A 140 8.84 -1.88 -20.89
CA ARG A 140 10.08 -2.64 -21.10
C ARG A 140 10.52 -2.68 -22.57
N LEU A 141 9.58 -2.56 -23.50
CA LEU A 141 9.81 -2.54 -24.95
C LEU A 141 10.13 -1.14 -25.51
N GLY A 142 10.28 -0.13 -24.64
CA GLY A 142 10.55 1.25 -25.05
C GLY A 142 9.33 2.01 -25.58
N MET A 143 8.14 1.42 -25.55
CA MET A 143 6.89 2.12 -25.91
C MET A 143 6.32 2.87 -24.72
N GLU A 144 5.77 4.05 -24.93
CA GLU A 144 5.01 4.79 -23.93
C GLU A 144 3.55 4.32 -23.89
N ARG A 145 2.98 4.24 -22.68
CA ARG A 145 1.56 3.93 -22.47
C ARG A 145 0.91 4.96 -21.58
N GLU A 146 -0.23 5.48 -22.02
CA GLU A 146 -1.03 6.42 -21.23
C GLU A 146 -1.46 5.80 -19.90
N CYS A 147 -1.40 6.62 -18.85
CA CYS A 147 -1.75 6.22 -17.50
C CYS A 147 -2.12 7.39 -16.62
N ILE A 148 -2.63 7.04 -15.45
CA ILE A 148 -2.92 7.98 -14.37
C ILE A 148 -2.04 7.59 -13.18
N LEU A 149 -1.36 8.59 -12.64
CA LEU A 149 -0.63 8.47 -11.39
C LEU A 149 -1.48 9.12 -10.29
N GLU A 150 -2.01 8.30 -9.39
CA GLU A 150 -2.72 8.76 -8.19
C GLU A 150 -1.78 8.75 -6.99
N ILE A 151 -1.78 9.85 -6.25
CA ILE A 151 -1.00 10.08 -5.04
C ILE A 151 -1.93 9.74 -3.87
N ALA A 152 -1.94 8.47 -3.51
CA ALA A 152 -2.75 7.98 -2.39
C ALA A 152 -2.04 8.26 -1.05
N PRO A 153 -2.78 8.24 0.08
CA PRO A 153 -2.20 8.49 1.40
C PRO A 153 -1.08 7.54 1.81
N ASP A 154 -1.09 6.31 1.31
CA ASP A 154 -0.13 5.25 1.64
C ASP A 154 0.87 4.94 0.51
N GLY A 155 0.71 5.51 -0.69
CA GLY A 155 1.68 5.33 -1.77
C GLY A 155 1.28 5.93 -3.12
N LEU A 156 2.15 5.72 -4.11
CA LEU A 156 1.87 6.07 -5.50
C LEU A 156 1.13 4.92 -6.20
N VAL A 157 0.01 5.22 -6.85
CA VAL A 157 -0.81 4.23 -7.55
C VAL A 157 -0.77 4.49 -9.05
N TYR A 158 -0.33 3.49 -9.80
CA TYR A 158 -0.32 3.49 -11.25
C TYR A 158 -1.58 2.81 -11.79
N LYS A 159 -2.36 3.57 -12.56
CA LYS A 159 -3.58 3.08 -13.22
C LYS A 159 -3.45 3.17 -14.74
N GLU A 160 -3.81 2.10 -15.46
CA GLU A 160 -3.90 2.11 -16.92
C GLU A 160 -5.33 2.47 -17.34
N VAL A 161 -5.46 3.41 -18.27
CA VAL A 161 -6.74 3.74 -18.88
C VAL A 161 -6.99 2.71 -19.98
N LEU A 162 -7.91 1.77 -19.72
CA LEU A 162 -8.28 0.78 -20.73
C LEU A 162 -9.31 1.39 -21.69
N PRO A 163 -9.13 1.26 -23.03
CA PRO A 163 -10.06 1.82 -24.01
C PRO A 163 -11.51 1.33 -23.85
N THR A 164 -11.69 0.15 -23.27
CA THR A 164 -12.98 -0.54 -23.12
C THR A 164 -13.62 -0.37 -21.74
N SER A 165 -12.96 0.30 -20.80
CA SER A 165 -13.46 0.47 -19.42
C SER A 165 -13.67 1.94 -19.10
N GLN A 166 -14.82 2.26 -18.53
CA GLN A 166 -15.09 3.61 -18.00
C GLN A 166 -14.22 3.95 -16.77
N SER A 167 -13.61 2.94 -16.13
CA SER A 167 -12.74 3.10 -14.95
C SER A 167 -11.32 2.61 -15.23
N ALA A 168 -10.32 3.39 -14.83
CA ALA A 168 -8.91 3.03 -14.98
C ALA A 168 -8.56 1.87 -14.04
N ALA A 169 -7.95 0.81 -14.58
CA ALA A 169 -7.57 -0.36 -13.81
C ALA A 169 -6.28 -0.10 -13.04
N VAL A 170 -6.28 -0.34 -11.72
CA VAL A 170 -5.07 -0.29 -10.90
C VAL A 170 -4.14 -1.42 -11.34
N LEU A 171 -2.94 -1.08 -11.77
CA LEU A 171 -1.93 -2.05 -12.20
C LEU A 171 -0.84 -2.25 -11.16
N GLU A 172 -0.43 -1.18 -10.47
CA GLU A 172 0.70 -1.21 -9.56
C GLU A 172 0.52 -0.17 -8.45
N ARG A 173 1.01 -0.50 -7.26
CA ARG A 173 1.03 0.38 -6.10
C ARG A 173 2.46 0.36 -5.55
N PHE A 174 3.01 1.55 -5.28
CA PHE A 174 4.31 1.74 -4.68
C PHE A 174 4.10 2.38 -3.30
N PRO A 175 4.05 1.58 -2.21
CA PRO A 175 4.02 2.10 -0.85
C PRO A 175 5.19 3.05 -0.60
N TYR A 176 4.96 4.17 0.10
CA TYR A 176 6.05 5.13 0.34
C TYR A 176 7.23 4.53 1.11
N THR A 177 6.99 3.50 1.92
CA THR A 177 8.03 2.77 2.66
C THR A 177 8.98 1.97 1.79
N ASP A 178 8.55 1.67 0.58
CA ASP A 178 9.23 0.75 -0.34
C ASP A 178 9.81 1.51 -1.54
N ILE A 179 9.52 2.81 -1.66
CA ILE A 179 10.11 3.68 -2.69
C ILE A 179 11.54 4.01 -2.26
N ASP A 180 12.50 3.46 -3.01
CA ASP A 180 13.93 3.73 -2.81
C ASP A 180 14.27 5.18 -3.16
N HIS A 181 13.71 5.67 -4.26
CA HIS A 181 13.86 7.06 -4.70
C HIS A 181 12.77 7.47 -5.69
N ILE A 182 12.48 8.77 -5.71
CA ILE A 182 11.81 9.43 -6.84
C ILE A 182 12.75 10.49 -7.41
N THR A 183 13.02 10.43 -8.70
CA THR A 183 14.09 11.23 -9.30
C THR A 183 13.67 11.85 -10.63
N PRO A 184 13.81 13.18 -10.80
CA PRO A 184 13.57 13.80 -12.10
C PRO A 184 14.65 13.36 -13.08
N VAL A 185 14.25 13.02 -14.29
CA VAL A 185 15.18 12.71 -15.38
C VAL A 185 15.89 14.00 -15.80
N SER A 186 17.22 13.97 -15.87
CA SER A 186 18.03 15.18 -16.12
C SER A 186 17.93 15.67 -17.57
N ASN A 187 17.76 14.76 -18.53
CA ASN A 187 17.58 15.05 -19.95
C ASN A 187 16.10 15.18 -20.38
N SER A 188 15.17 15.35 -19.43
CA SER A 188 13.75 15.53 -19.73
C SER A 188 13.07 16.48 -18.75
N THR A 189 12.19 17.34 -19.26
CA THR A 189 11.37 18.24 -18.44
C THR A 189 10.15 17.54 -17.83
N THR A 190 9.72 16.43 -18.43
CA THR A 190 8.54 15.66 -18.02
C THR A 190 8.88 14.33 -17.35
N GLY A 191 10.08 13.81 -17.61
CA GLY A 191 10.51 12.50 -17.12
C GLY A 191 10.76 12.45 -15.62
N CYS A 192 10.32 11.37 -15.00
CA CYS A 192 10.62 10.97 -13.64
C CYS A 192 10.82 9.45 -13.52
N VAL A 193 11.61 9.05 -12.53
CA VAL A 193 11.92 7.66 -12.22
C VAL A 193 11.47 7.37 -10.81
N VAL A 194 10.72 6.28 -10.65
CA VAL A 194 10.38 5.70 -9.34
C VAL A 194 11.18 4.42 -9.18
N GLY A 195 12.11 4.42 -8.22
CA GLY A 195 12.85 3.24 -7.79
C GLY A 195 12.08 2.50 -6.69
N TYR A 196 11.95 1.19 -6.83
CA TYR A 196 11.20 0.32 -5.93
C TYR A 196 11.78 -1.09 -5.94
N TYR A 197 12.25 -1.58 -4.78
CA TYR A 197 12.96 -2.86 -4.62
C TYR A 197 14.05 -3.09 -5.69
N GLY A 198 14.86 -2.07 -5.95
CA GLY A 198 15.93 -2.13 -6.96
C GLY A 198 15.46 -2.18 -8.42
N ARG A 199 14.15 -2.08 -8.68
CA ARG A 199 13.59 -1.89 -10.03
C ARG A 199 13.31 -0.42 -10.26
N GLN A 200 13.42 0.02 -11.51
CA GLN A 200 13.12 1.40 -11.88
C GLN A 200 11.97 1.44 -12.89
N SER A 201 10.94 2.23 -12.56
CA SER A 201 9.85 2.56 -13.47
C SER A 201 10.00 4.00 -13.94
N VAL A 202 9.95 4.22 -15.25
CA VAL A 202 10.04 5.55 -15.85
C VAL A 202 8.63 6.02 -16.24
N PHE A 203 8.31 7.24 -15.83
CA PHE A 203 7.07 7.93 -16.19
C PHE A 203 7.38 9.29 -16.79
N PHE A 204 6.48 9.81 -17.61
CA PHE A 204 6.52 11.16 -18.14
C PHE A 204 5.21 11.88 -17.83
N THR A 205 5.30 13.07 -17.24
CA THR A 205 4.15 13.92 -16.94
C THR A 205 4.52 15.39 -17.07
N THR A 206 3.60 16.21 -17.58
CA THR A 206 3.76 17.67 -17.60
C THR A 206 3.68 18.26 -16.20
N ASP A 207 2.98 17.58 -15.29
CA ASP A 207 2.70 18.04 -13.93
C ASP A 207 3.74 17.54 -12.92
N ARG A 208 5.01 17.50 -13.34
CA ARG A 208 6.11 16.92 -12.54
C ARG A 208 6.22 17.57 -11.16
N SER A 209 6.19 18.90 -11.08
CA SER A 209 6.26 19.61 -9.79
C SER A 209 5.08 19.28 -8.87
N PHE A 210 3.89 19.08 -9.45
CA PHE A 210 2.70 18.65 -8.71
C PHE A 210 2.88 17.23 -8.15
N LEU A 211 3.39 16.30 -8.96
CA LEU A 211 3.64 14.91 -8.54
C LEU A 211 4.61 14.86 -7.36
N PHE A 212 5.80 15.44 -7.52
CA PHE A 212 6.83 15.41 -6.48
C PHE A 212 6.39 16.12 -5.21
N GLY A 213 5.83 17.33 -5.33
CA GLY A 213 5.41 18.12 -4.17
C GLY A 213 4.29 17.46 -3.35
N ASN A 214 3.35 16.76 -3.99
CA ASN A 214 2.30 16.05 -3.27
C ASN A 214 2.77 14.69 -2.73
N MET A 215 3.65 13.99 -3.43
CA MET A 215 4.26 12.75 -2.92
C MET A 215 5.13 13.02 -1.69
N ASP A 216 5.94 14.08 -1.70
CA ASP A 216 6.75 14.48 -0.54
C ASP A 216 5.86 14.81 0.67
N LYS A 217 4.76 15.55 0.45
CA LYS A 217 3.79 15.84 1.51
C LYS A 217 3.13 14.58 2.04
N ALA A 218 2.73 13.66 1.18
CA ALA A 218 2.08 12.41 1.57
C ALA A 218 3.03 11.48 2.34
N ALA A 219 4.28 11.33 1.88
CA ALA A 219 5.33 10.59 2.58
C ALA A 219 5.68 11.23 3.93
N ALA A 220 5.78 12.57 3.99
CA ALA A 220 6.05 13.28 5.22
C ALA A 220 4.96 13.09 6.28
N ARG A 221 3.70 12.90 5.88
CA ARG A 221 2.62 12.57 6.83
C ARG A 221 2.89 11.27 7.58
N VAL A 222 3.46 10.26 6.93
CA VAL A 222 3.92 9.03 7.60
C VAL A 222 5.36 9.13 8.09
N GLY A 223 5.93 10.33 8.17
CA GLY A 223 7.27 10.63 8.68
C GLY A 223 8.38 10.01 7.84
N LEU A 224 8.17 9.94 6.52
CA LEU A 224 9.18 9.57 5.55
C LEU A 224 9.63 10.79 4.75
N ARG A 225 10.86 10.75 4.28
CA ARG A 225 11.38 11.68 3.28
C ARG A 225 11.79 10.89 2.06
N LEU A 226 11.15 11.15 0.92
CA LEU A 226 11.49 10.46 -0.31
C LEU A 226 12.88 10.90 -0.76
N ALA A 227 13.73 9.92 -1.04
CA ALA A 227 15.06 10.21 -1.54
C ALA A 227 15.01 10.54 -3.04
N THR A 228 16.00 11.30 -3.49
CA THR A 228 16.25 11.57 -4.90
C THR A 228 17.67 11.14 -5.21
N ARG A 229 17.86 10.28 -6.21
CA ARG A 229 19.18 10.05 -6.80
C ARG A 229 19.58 11.34 -7.53
N GLY A 230 20.88 11.60 -7.67
CA GLY A 230 21.39 12.80 -8.31
C GLY A 230 20.99 12.92 -9.79
N LYS A 231 21.92 13.37 -10.65
CA LYS A 231 21.64 13.44 -12.08
C LYS A 231 21.45 12.02 -12.65
N LEU A 232 20.24 11.71 -13.09
CA LEU A 232 19.86 10.42 -13.68
C LEU A 232 19.28 10.67 -15.08
N THR A 233 19.85 10.03 -16.11
CA THR A 233 19.35 10.07 -17.49
C THR A 233 18.59 8.80 -17.86
N LEU A 234 17.78 8.83 -18.92
CA LEU A 234 17.07 7.64 -19.41
C LEU A 234 18.03 6.51 -19.82
N GLU A 235 19.18 6.85 -20.38
CA GLU A 235 20.20 5.89 -20.80
C GLU A 235 20.81 5.19 -19.58
N GLN A 236 21.06 5.93 -18.50
CA GLN A 236 21.55 5.37 -17.24
C GLN A 236 20.52 4.43 -16.61
N VAL A 237 19.23 4.81 -16.60
CA VAL A 237 18.14 3.94 -16.14
C VAL A 237 18.07 2.65 -16.96
N ALA A 238 18.28 2.75 -18.28
CA ALA A 238 18.29 1.59 -19.15
C ALA A 238 19.51 0.68 -18.90
N ALA A 239 20.67 1.25 -18.57
CA ALA A 239 21.90 0.53 -18.25
C ALA A 239 21.85 -0.12 -16.86
N ASP A 240 21.22 0.53 -15.87
CA ASP A 240 21.01 0.04 -14.50
C ASP A 240 20.00 -1.13 -14.43
N LYS A 241 19.42 -1.55 -15.57
CA LYS A 241 18.48 -2.67 -15.57
C LYS A 241 19.18 -3.92 -15.04
N PRO A 242 18.63 -4.57 -13.99
CA PRO A 242 19.24 -5.79 -13.46
C PRO A 242 19.28 -6.83 -14.57
N ILE A 243 20.50 -7.16 -14.99
CA ILE A 243 20.76 -8.27 -15.89
C ILE A 243 20.66 -9.51 -15.02
N LEU A 244 19.75 -10.42 -15.38
CA LEU A 244 19.69 -11.72 -14.74
C LEU A 244 20.96 -12.47 -15.14
N ASP A 245 21.90 -12.61 -14.22
CA ASP A 245 22.99 -13.55 -14.39
C ASP A 245 22.44 -14.97 -14.15
N VAL A 246 22.43 -15.78 -15.21
CA VAL A 246 21.96 -17.17 -15.14
C VAL A 246 22.90 -18.00 -14.26
N ALA A 247 24.18 -17.61 -14.13
CA ALA A 247 25.13 -18.28 -13.26
C ALA A 247 24.86 -18.04 -11.76
N GLU A 248 24.26 -16.89 -11.40
CA GLU A 248 23.82 -16.58 -10.04
C GLU A 248 22.36 -17.03 -9.76
N CYS A 249 21.72 -17.67 -10.74
CA CYS A 249 20.36 -18.17 -10.61
C CYS A 249 20.32 -19.37 -9.66
N ILE A 250 19.87 -19.15 -8.42
CA ILE A 250 19.81 -20.20 -7.39
C ILE A 250 18.70 -21.22 -7.70
N VAL A 251 17.61 -20.79 -8.35
CA VAL A 251 16.44 -21.64 -8.68
C VAL A 251 15.76 -21.14 -9.96
N GLN A 252 15.37 -22.08 -10.82
CA GLN A 252 14.52 -21.83 -11.98
C GLN A 252 13.29 -22.75 -11.92
N PHE A 253 12.12 -22.21 -12.23
CA PHE A 253 10.89 -22.99 -12.36
C PHE A 253 10.07 -22.51 -13.56
N PRO A 254 9.34 -23.42 -14.24
CA PRO A 254 8.46 -23.03 -15.32
C PRO A 254 7.31 -22.18 -14.78
N VAL A 255 7.11 -20.99 -15.36
CA VAL A 255 6.00 -20.10 -15.03
C VAL A 255 5.12 -19.95 -16.27
N GLN A 256 3.85 -20.33 -16.16
CA GLN A 256 2.85 -20.02 -17.18
C GLN A 256 2.05 -18.80 -16.74
N LYS A 257 2.12 -17.73 -17.54
CA LYS A 257 1.32 -16.53 -17.29
C LYS A 257 -0.10 -16.74 -17.83
N PHE A 258 -1.07 -16.85 -16.94
CA PHE A 258 -2.48 -16.71 -17.29
C PHE A 258 -2.85 -15.23 -17.21
N SER A 259 -3.26 -14.63 -18.32
CA SER A 259 -3.76 -13.26 -18.33
C SER A 259 -4.84 -13.11 -19.39
N ARG A 260 -5.84 -12.25 -19.12
CA ARG A 260 -6.95 -11.95 -20.04
C ARG A 260 -6.53 -11.44 -21.43
N ARG A 261 -5.26 -11.08 -21.63
CA ARG A 261 -4.72 -10.71 -22.96
C ARG A 261 -4.31 -11.92 -23.81
N HIS A 262 -4.35 -13.14 -23.26
CA HIS A 262 -3.87 -14.38 -23.90
C HIS A 262 -4.93 -15.51 -23.83
N GLU A 263 -6.21 -15.15 -23.61
CA GLU A 263 -7.36 -16.01 -23.93
C GLU A 263 -7.87 -15.66 -25.32
#